data_AF-A0A7C7H962-F1
#
_entry.id   AF-A0A7C7H962-F1
#
_cell.length_a   1.000
_cell.length_b   1.000
_cell.length_c   1.000
_cell.angle_alpha   90.00
_cell.angle_beta   90.00
_cell.angle_gamma   90.00
#
_symmetry.space_group_name_H-M   'P 1'
#
loop_
_entity.id
_entity.type
_entity.pdbx_description
1 polymer ?
#
loop_
_entity_poly.entity_id
_entity_poly.type
_entity_poly.pdbx_seq_one_letter_code
_entity_poly.pdbx_strand_id
1 'polypeptide(L)'
;MLRRRFLFVSLFVVLAVTSSLAGRVTTSQQRQLPRGQIADFGRPTEKSDEVPIFNYQQYFPGQWNFEWRVPESPLGPGGTLTGTETFAGGEGDFFTSRTEVDGPAGPFTIDSVIAYQAENRTFARWERDSRGFEMLHAGPIGGDLGGFYTIHYETAPFTVRGQQIKLRYRTRLVPPLN
;
A
#
# COMPACT_ATOMS: atom_id res chain seq x y z
N MET A 1 68.19 48.71 37.63
CA MET A 1 66.90 48.15 37.17
C MET A 1 67.18 47.05 36.15
N LEU A 2 67.01 45.79 36.55
CA LEU A 2 67.50 44.60 35.83
C LEU A 2 66.29 43.77 35.37
N ARG A 3 66.04 43.69 34.05
CA ARG A 3 64.93 42.94 33.45
C ARG A 3 65.21 41.44 33.51
N ARG A 4 64.45 40.70 34.33
CA ARG A 4 64.39 39.23 34.34
C ARG A 4 63.38 38.73 33.30
N ARG A 5 63.84 37.82 32.43
CA ARG A 5 63.05 37.05 31.47
C ARG A 5 62.31 35.93 32.22
N PHE A 6 61.03 35.72 31.93
CA PHE A 6 60.30 34.51 32.30
C PHE A 6 59.85 33.80 31.02
N LEU A 7 60.30 32.55 30.86
CA LEU A 7 59.83 31.63 29.84
C LEU A 7 58.37 31.24 30.15
N PHE A 8 57.49 31.38 29.16
CA PHE A 8 56.18 30.74 29.15
C PHE A 8 56.31 29.34 28.52
N VAL A 9 55.97 28.31 29.28
CA VAL A 9 55.83 26.92 28.79
C VAL A 9 54.36 26.74 28.43
N SER A 10 54.07 26.56 27.13
CA SER A 10 52.74 26.26 26.62
C SER A 10 52.45 24.76 26.74
N LEU A 11 51.45 24.40 27.54
CA LEU A 11 50.93 23.04 27.66
C LEU A 11 49.86 22.81 26.57
N PHE A 12 50.17 21.98 25.58
CA PHE A 12 49.20 21.49 24.59
C PHE A 12 48.37 20.35 25.18
N VAL A 13 47.06 20.53 25.29
CA VAL A 13 46.10 19.45 25.58
C VAL A 13 45.54 18.97 24.25
N VAL A 14 45.84 17.72 23.89
CA VAL A 14 45.25 17.02 22.73
C VAL A 14 43.96 16.35 23.18
N LEU A 15 42.82 16.83 22.69
CA LEU A 15 41.52 16.21 22.90
C LEU A 15 41.27 15.18 21.79
N ALA A 16 41.34 13.88 22.11
CA ALA A 16 41.00 12.81 21.19
C ALA A 16 39.47 12.67 21.09
N VAL A 17 38.90 13.03 19.94
CA VAL A 17 37.47 12.80 19.64
C VAL A 17 37.35 11.40 19.05
N THR A 18 36.76 10.47 19.80
CA THR A 18 36.42 9.14 19.33
C THR A 18 35.05 9.17 18.66
N SER A 19 35.03 9.09 17.32
CA SER A 19 33.82 8.96 16.52
C SER A 19 33.28 7.53 16.59
N SER A 20 32.20 7.31 17.36
CA SER A 20 31.49 6.04 17.41
C SER A 20 30.62 5.86 16.17
N LEU A 21 31.04 5.00 15.24
CA LEU A 21 30.19 4.46 14.18
C LEU A 21 29.20 3.47 14.80
N ALA A 22 28.07 3.97 15.31
CA ALA A 22 26.94 3.12 15.68
C ALA A 22 26.25 2.65 14.38
N GLY A 23 26.53 1.42 13.98
CA GLY A 23 25.83 0.74 12.90
C GLY A 23 24.33 0.68 13.22
N ARG A 24 23.51 1.27 12.35
CA ARG A 24 22.06 1.10 12.40
C ARG A 24 21.74 -0.32 11.99
N VAL A 25 21.45 -1.17 12.97
CA VAL A 25 20.78 -2.45 12.74
C VAL A 25 19.35 -2.12 12.29
N THR A 26 19.10 -2.19 10.99
CA THR A 26 17.73 -2.26 10.47
C THR A 26 17.12 -3.56 10.98
N THR A 27 16.31 -3.46 12.02
CA THR A 27 15.43 -4.55 12.44
C THR A 27 14.51 -4.82 11.25
N SER A 28 14.69 -5.95 10.55
CA SER A 28 13.69 -6.43 9.62
C SER A 28 12.45 -6.73 10.45
N GLN A 29 11.50 -5.80 10.47
CA GLN A 29 10.20 -6.02 11.07
C GLN A 29 9.59 -7.21 10.32
N GLN A 30 9.59 -8.38 10.97
CA GLN A 30 9.09 -9.62 10.40
C GLN A 30 7.62 -9.38 10.07
N ARG A 31 7.34 -9.14 8.78
CA ARG A 31 6.03 -8.75 8.27
C ARG A 31 5.07 -9.89 8.61
N GLN A 32 4.21 -9.69 9.61
CA GLN A 32 3.16 -10.65 9.91
C GLN A 32 2.32 -10.81 8.65
N LEU A 33 2.15 -12.04 8.18
CA LEU A 33 1.22 -12.31 7.09
C LEU A 33 -0.16 -11.79 7.53
N PRO A 34 -0.89 -11.11 6.64
CA PRO A 34 -2.24 -10.68 6.98
C PRO A 34 -3.03 -11.93 7.40
N ARG A 35 -3.93 -11.80 8.39
CA ARG A 35 -4.73 -12.92 8.90
C ARG A 35 -6.14 -12.84 8.37
N GLY A 36 -6.80 -13.99 8.27
CA GLY A 36 -8.25 -14.05 8.06
C GLY A 36 -8.98 -13.18 9.10
N GLN A 37 -10.04 -12.51 8.66
CA GLN A 37 -10.80 -11.58 9.50
C GLN A 37 -12.05 -12.20 10.13
N ILE A 38 -12.36 -13.46 9.80
CA ILE A 38 -13.47 -14.19 10.42
C ILE A 38 -13.04 -14.66 11.80
N ALA A 39 -13.88 -14.40 12.81
CA ALA A 39 -13.67 -14.90 14.15
C ALA A 39 -13.82 -16.43 14.18
N ASP A 40 -12.91 -17.10 14.88
CA ASP A 40 -13.10 -18.51 15.21
C ASP A 40 -14.05 -18.62 16.41
N PHE A 41 -15.23 -19.17 16.18
CA PHE A 41 -16.24 -19.37 17.22
C PHE A 41 -16.08 -20.70 17.97
N GLY A 42 -15.13 -21.57 17.58
CA GLY A 42 -14.98 -22.91 18.16
C GLY A 42 -16.17 -23.85 17.91
N ARG A 43 -17.10 -23.44 17.04
CA ARG A 43 -18.29 -24.17 16.61
C ARG A 43 -18.50 -24.00 15.10
N PRO A 44 -19.29 -24.85 14.44
CA PRO A 44 -19.72 -24.60 13.07
C PRO A 44 -20.37 -23.22 12.93
N THR A 45 -20.14 -22.60 11.78
CA THR A 45 -20.76 -21.35 11.38
C THR A 45 -22.28 -21.50 11.31
N GLU A 46 -23.00 -20.54 11.87
CA GLU A 46 -24.46 -20.46 11.89
C GLU A 46 -24.95 -19.27 11.04
N LYS A 47 -26.20 -19.32 10.59
CA LYS A 47 -26.78 -18.26 9.74
C LYS A 47 -26.91 -16.91 10.46
N SER A 48 -26.98 -16.93 11.78
CA SER A 48 -27.04 -15.74 12.63
C SER A 48 -25.67 -15.14 12.92
N ASP A 49 -24.57 -15.79 12.51
CA ASP A 49 -23.25 -15.23 12.71
C ASP A 49 -23.08 -13.96 11.89
N GLU A 50 -22.52 -12.93 12.52
CA GLU A 50 -22.28 -11.66 11.85
C GLU A 50 -21.01 -11.76 10.98
N VAL A 51 -21.12 -11.29 9.75
CA VAL A 51 -19.94 -11.04 8.91
C VAL A 51 -19.24 -9.80 9.47
N PRO A 52 -17.96 -9.91 9.87
CA PRO A 52 -17.24 -8.77 10.41
C PRO A 52 -17.15 -7.64 9.38
N ILE A 53 -17.09 -6.40 9.88
CA ILE A 53 -16.76 -5.26 9.02
C ILE A 53 -15.32 -5.44 8.55
N PHE A 54 -15.09 -5.29 7.25
CA PHE A 54 -13.76 -5.43 6.69
C PHE A 54 -12.78 -4.46 7.36
N ASN A 55 -11.66 -4.97 7.83
CA ASN A 55 -10.59 -4.19 8.44
C ASN A 55 -9.48 -3.93 7.42
N TYR A 56 -9.48 -2.74 6.82
CA TYR A 56 -8.46 -2.34 5.85
C TYR A 56 -7.07 -2.30 6.46
N GLN A 57 -6.93 -1.70 7.64
CA GLN A 57 -5.65 -1.51 8.34
C GLN A 57 -4.96 -2.83 8.68
N GLN A 58 -5.73 -3.89 8.90
CA GLN A 58 -5.19 -5.23 9.12
C GLN A 58 -4.84 -5.97 7.82
N TYR A 59 -5.61 -5.76 6.74
CA TYR A 59 -5.47 -6.56 5.53
C TYR A 59 -4.42 -6.04 4.56
N PHE A 60 -4.53 -4.76 4.18
CA PHE A 60 -3.80 -4.24 3.02
C PHE A 60 -2.36 -3.79 3.29
N PRO A 61 -2.03 -3.09 4.40
CA PRO A 61 -0.70 -2.53 4.60
C PRO A 61 0.43 -3.55 4.39
N GLY A 62 1.40 -3.17 3.55
CA GLY A 62 2.45 -4.05 3.11
C GLY A 62 2.57 -4.09 1.59
N GLN A 63 3.37 -5.03 1.11
CA GLN A 63 3.64 -5.20 -0.32
C GLN A 63 2.98 -6.48 -0.82
N TRP A 64 2.32 -6.38 -1.95
CA TRP A 64 1.62 -7.46 -2.63
C TRP A 64 2.22 -7.65 -4.02
N ASN A 65 2.45 -8.89 -4.41
CA ASN A 65 2.77 -9.22 -5.80
C ASN A 65 1.47 -9.54 -6.54
N PHE A 66 1.37 -9.15 -7.80
CA PHE A 66 0.21 -9.48 -8.63
C PHE A 66 0.61 -10.02 -10.00
N GLU A 67 -0.32 -10.78 -10.58
CA GLU A 67 -0.40 -11.09 -12.01
C GLU A 67 -1.82 -10.74 -12.47
N TRP A 68 -1.95 -9.88 -13.47
CA TRP A 68 -3.23 -9.52 -14.09
C TRP A 68 -3.22 -9.93 -15.56
N ARG A 69 -4.34 -10.45 -16.05
CA ARG A 69 -4.56 -10.67 -17.48
C ARG A 69 -5.59 -9.68 -17.96
N VAL A 70 -5.19 -8.80 -18.87
CA VAL A 70 -6.03 -7.70 -19.36
C VAL A 70 -6.28 -7.84 -20.86
N PRO A 71 -7.50 -7.54 -21.33
CA PRO A 71 -7.77 -7.45 -22.76
C PRO A 71 -7.12 -6.20 -23.35
N GLU A 72 -6.96 -6.19 -24.67
CA GLU A 72 -6.63 -4.96 -25.37
C GLU A 72 -7.75 -3.93 -25.19
N SER A 73 -7.37 -2.69 -24.93
CA SER A 73 -8.31 -1.60 -24.69
C SER A 73 -7.65 -0.26 -25.00
N PRO A 74 -8.37 0.86 -24.94
CA PRO A 74 -7.75 2.17 -25.11
C PRO A 74 -6.71 2.50 -24.01
N LEU A 75 -6.69 1.75 -22.90
CA LEU A 75 -5.69 1.87 -21.84
C LEU A 75 -4.33 1.27 -22.24
N GLY A 76 -4.29 0.41 -23.27
CA GLY A 76 -3.06 -0.23 -23.73
C GLY A 76 -3.28 -1.61 -24.39
N PRO A 77 -2.21 -2.22 -24.89
CA PRO A 77 -2.26 -3.56 -25.45
C PRO A 77 -2.70 -4.58 -24.40
N GLY A 78 -3.39 -5.64 -24.86
CA GLY A 78 -3.74 -6.77 -24.02
C GLY A 78 -2.54 -7.64 -23.68
N GLY A 79 -2.66 -8.43 -22.62
CA GLY A 79 -1.63 -9.36 -22.20
C GLY A 79 -1.55 -9.54 -20.69
N THR A 80 -0.43 -10.09 -20.24
CA THR A 80 -0.12 -10.26 -18.82
C THR A 80 0.58 -9.01 -18.29
N LEU A 81 0.11 -8.52 -17.16
CA LEU A 81 0.77 -7.52 -16.33
C LEU A 81 1.25 -8.20 -15.05
N THR A 82 2.45 -7.90 -14.61
CA THR A 82 2.99 -8.37 -13.32
C THR A 82 3.56 -7.20 -12.56
N GLY A 83 3.70 -7.34 -11.25
CA GLY A 83 4.39 -6.31 -10.49
C GLY A 83 4.09 -6.36 -9.02
N THR A 84 4.31 -5.21 -8.37
CA THR A 84 4.04 -5.05 -6.94
C THR A 84 3.16 -3.86 -6.66
N GLU A 85 2.28 -4.00 -5.68
CA GLU A 85 1.55 -2.90 -5.07
C GLU A 85 1.94 -2.79 -3.60
N THR A 86 2.44 -1.62 -3.21
CA THR A 86 2.79 -1.32 -1.82
C THR A 86 1.73 -0.41 -1.22
N PHE A 87 0.94 -0.95 -0.30
CA PHE A 87 -0.02 -0.19 0.47
C PHE A 87 0.66 0.36 1.72
N ALA A 88 0.55 1.68 1.89
CA ALA A 88 0.87 2.34 3.13
C ALA A 88 -0.42 2.53 3.95
N GLY A 89 -0.26 2.54 5.28
CA GLY A 89 -1.29 3.11 6.14
C GLY A 89 -1.48 4.61 5.84
N GLY A 90 -2.53 5.20 6.40
CA GLY A 90 -2.71 6.65 6.38
C GLY A 90 -3.42 7.15 7.63
N GLU A 91 -3.98 8.35 7.55
CA GLU A 91 -4.65 9.01 8.67
C GLU A 91 -6.16 8.79 8.59
N GLY A 92 -6.74 8.19 9.63
CA GLY A 92 -8.17 7.87 9.68
C GLY A 92 -8.57 6.88 8.58
N ASP A 93 -9.56 7.27 7.78
CA ASP A 93 -10.17 6.44 6.72
C ASP A 93 -9.43 6.54 5.37
N PHE A 94 -8.32 7.27 5.32
CA PHE A 94 -7.55 7.50 4.10
C PHE A 94 -6.23 6.72 4.11
N PHE A 95 -5.90 6.13 2.96
CA PHE A 95 -4.73 5.29 2.74
C PHE A 95 -4.10 5.64 1.39
N THR A 96 -2.86 5.20 1.17
CA THR A 96 -2.19 5.36 -0.12
C THR A 96 -1.57 4.05 -0.59
N SER A 97 -1.45 3.88 -1.89
CA SER A 97 -0.62 2.81 -2.45
C SER A 97 0.18 3.28 -3.65
N ARG A 98 1.29 2.60 -3.90
CA ARG A 98 2.07 2.73 -5.12
C ARG A 98 2.18 1.37 -5.80
N THR A 99 1.79 1.32 -7.06
CA THR A 99 1.89 0.13 -7.90
C THR A 99 2.98 0.33 -8.94
N GLU A 100 3.86 -0.66 -9.05
CA GLU A 100 4.87 -0.77 -10.09
C GLU A 100 4.50 -1.96 -10.97
N VAL A 101 4.34 -1.71 -12.28
CA VAL A 101 3.80 -2.67 -13.23
C VAL A 101 4.78 -2.90 -14.37
N ASP A 102 5.04 -4.15 -14.68
CA ASP A 102 5.64 -4.60 -15.93
C ASP A 102 4.54 -5.12 -16.85
N GLY A 103 4.50 -4.60 -18.09
CA GLY A 103 3.49 -4.97 -19.06
C GLY A 103 3.97 -4.96 -20.51
N PRO A 104 3.13 -5.38 -21.48
CA PRO A 104 3.53 -5.54 -22.88
C PRO A 104 3.99 -4.26 -23.58
N ALA A 105 3.56 -3.08 -23.10
CA ALA A 105 3.98 -1.78 -23.63
C ALA A 105 5.18 -1.17 -22.90
N GLY A 106 5.81 -1.92 -21.98
CA GLY A 106 6.83 -1.42 -21.06
C GLY A 106 6.29 -1.12 -19.65
N PRO A 107 7.19 -0.78 -18.73
CA PRO A 107 6.84 -0.56 -17.33
C PRO A 107 6.10 0.76 -17.13
N PHE A 108 5.22 0.80 -16.11
CA PHE A 108 4.52 2.00 -15.68
C PHE A 108 4.18 1.93 -14.19
N THR A 109 3.72 3.05 -13.64
CA THR A 109 3.38 3.14 -12.21
C THR A 109 2.01 3.75 -11.99
N ILE A 110 1.38 3.39 -10.89
CA ILE A 110 0.09 3.93 -10.45
C ILE A 110 0.24 4.40 -9.02
N ASP A 111 -0.01 5.68 -8.76
CA ASP A 111 -0.13 6.22 -7.40
C ASP A 111 -1.60 6.33 -7.04
N SER A 112 -1.98 5.80 -5.86
CA SER A 112 -3.37 5.71 -5.44
C SER A 112 -3.61 6.38 -4.09
N VAL A 113 -4.74 7.08 -3.99
CA VAL A 113 -5.35 7.50 -2.72
C VAL A 113 -6.64 6.71 -2.54
N ILE A 114 -6.80 6.10 -1.37
CA ILE A 114 -7.87 5.16 -1.07
C ILE A 114 -8.61 5.68 0.16
N ALA A 115 -9.93 5.77 0.06
CA ALA A 115 -10.82 6.06 1.19
C ALA A 115 -11.70 4.84 1.45
N TYR A 116 -11.74 4.40 2.71
CA TYR A 116 -12.62 3.33 3.15
C TYR A 116 -13.51 3.78 4.29
N GLN A 117 -14.82 3.86 4.03
CA GLN A 117 -15.79 4.17 5.08
C GLN A 117 -16.35 2.87 5.63
N ALA A 118 -15.87 2.46 6.81
CA ALA A 118 -16.18 1.17 7.41
C ALA A 118 -17.67 0.99 7.71
N GLU A 119 -18.31 2.02 8.28
CA GLU A 119 -19.74 1.99 8.64
C GLU A 119 -20.64 1.87 7.39
N ASN A 120 -20.27 2.55 6.32
CA ASN A 120 -21.02 2.54 5.06
C ASN A 120 -20.62 1.37 4.15
N ARG A 121 -19.57 0.62 4.48
CA ARG A 121 -19.02 -0.49 3.69
C ARG A 121 -18.75 -0.08 2.24
N THR A 122 -18.10 1.05 2.06
CA THR A 122 -17.80 1.61 0.74
C THR A 122 -16.34 1.98 0.58
N PHE A 123 -15.81 1.69 -0.60
CA PHE A 123 -14.51 2.12 -1.06
C PHE A 123 -14.64 3.24 -2.08
N ALA A 124 -13.70 4.18 -2.03
CA ALA A 124 -13.35 5.04 -3.15
C ALA A 124 -11.83 4.99 -3.32
N ARG A 125 -11.35 4.94 -4.55
CA ARG A 125 -9.92 4.99 -4.84
C ARG A 125 -9.69 5.81 -6.10
N TRP A 126 -8.81 6.77 -5.96
CA TRP A 126 -8.33 7.66 -7.01
C TRP A 126 -6.94 7.20 -7.42
N GLU A 127 -6.75 7.00 -8.71
CA GLU A 127 -5.51 6.50 -9.29
C GLU A 127 -4.94 7.50 -10.29
N ARG A 128 -3.64 7.75 -10.19
CA ARG A 128 -2.86 8.47 -11.19
C ARG A 128 -1.92 7.49 -11.86
N ASP A 129 -2.14 7.26 -13.14
CA ASP A 129 -1.32 6.38 -13.95
C ASP A 129 -0.23 7.18 -14.69
N SER A 130 1.02 6.72 -14.62
CA SER A 130 2.14 7.39 -15.29
C SER A 130 2.04 7.40 -16.81
N ARG A 131 1.10 6.65 -17.40
CA ARG A 131 0.73 6.70 -18.83
C ARG A 131 -0.13 7.93 -19.18
N GLY A 132 -0.45 8.78 -18.21
CA GLY A 132 -1.03 10.11 -18.43
C GLY A 132 -2.55 10.20 -18.29
N PHE A 133 -3.17 9.31 -17.52
CA PHE A 133 -4.60 9.39 -17.19
C PHE A 133 -4.85 9.11 -15.71
N GLU A 134 -6.00 9.56 -15.24
CA GLU A 134 -6.44 9.36 -13.86
C GLU A 134 -7.80 8.67 -13.85
N MET A 135 -8.07 7.90 -12.80
CA MET A 135 -9.32 7.19 -12.63
C MET A 135 -9.81 7.32 -11.20
N LEU A 136 -11.08 7.71 -11.03
CA LEU A 136 -11.81 7.51 -9.78
C LEU A 136 -12.65 6.25 -9.93
N HIS A 137 -12.48 5.29 -9.03
CA HIS A 137 -13.42 4.20 -8.87
C HIS A 137 -13.98 4.14 -7.46
N ALA A 138 -15.24 3.73 -7.34
CA ALA A 138 -15.90 3.59 -6.05
C ALA A 138 -16.90 2.44 -6.09
N GLY A 139 -17.24 1.93 -4.91
CA GLY A 139 -18.27 0.92 -4.79
C GLY A 139 -18.33 0.23 -3.42
N PRO A 140 -19.37 -0.59 -3.21
CA PRO A 140 -19.55 -1.29 -1.95
C PRO A 140 -18.59 -2.47 -1.80
N ILE A 141 -18.25 -2.79 -0.54
CA ILE A 141 -17.64 -4.06 -0.14
C ILE A 141 -18.70 -4.93 0.56
N GLY A 142 -18.75 -6.20 0.19
CA GLY A 142 -19.51 -7.23 0.89
C GLY A 142 -18.61 -8.36 1.34
N GLY A 143 -18.94 -9.00 2.46
CA GLY A 143 -18.24 -10.19 2.94
C GLY A 143 -19.18 -11.38 3.09
N ASP A 144 -18.61 -12.57 3.24
CA ASP A 144 -19.32 -13.78 3.63
C ASP A 144 -18.65 -14.45 4.85
N LEU A 145 -19.36 -15.39 5.48
CA LEU A 145 -18.86 -16.14 6.64
C LEU A 145 -17.75 -17.15 6.28
N GLY A 146 -17.46 -17.34 4.99
CA GLY A 146 -16.29 -18.07 4.51
C GLY A 146 -15.01 -17.23 4.49
N GLY A 147 -15.10 -15.95 4.86
CA GLY A 147 -13.96 -15.03 4.95
C GLY A 147 -13.58 -14.38 3.65
N PHE A 148 -14.41 -14.50 2.62
CA PHE A 148 -14.22 -13.74 1.40
C PHE A 148 -14.82 -12.36 1.55
N TYR A 149 -14.13 -11.36 1.00
CA TYR A 149 -14.70 -10.05 0.76
C TYR A 149 -14.65 -9.74 -0.73
N THR A 150 -15.63 -9.00 -1.24
CA THR A 150 -15.67 -8.58 -2.63
C THR A 150 -15.99 -7.10 -2.71
N ILE A 151 -15.09 -6.34 -3.33
CA ILE A 151 -15.31 -4.93 -3.67
C ILE A 151 -15.88 -4.86 -5.08
N HIS A 152 -16.96 -4.10 -5.27
CA HIS A 152 -17.64 -3.93 -6.55
C HIS A 152 -17.37 -2.55 -7.12
N TYR A 153 -16.25 -2.37 -7.81
CA TYR A 153 -15.84 -1.08 -8.33
C TYR A 153 -16.57 -0.69 -9.62
N GLU A 154 -16.90 0.59 -9.70
CA GLU A 154 -17.28 1.29 -10.91
C GLU A 154 -16.46 2.59 -11.01
N THR A 155 -15.96 2.91 -12.21
CA THR A 155 -15.28 4.20 -12.42
C THR A 155 -16.27 5.32 -12.71
N ALA A 156 -15.91 6.54 -12.34
CA ALA A 156 -16.41 7.72 -13.04
C ALA A 156 -16.03 7.62 -14.54
N PRO A 157 -16.83 8.14 -15.49
CA PRO A 157 -16.41 8.22 -16.87
C PRO A 157 -15.13 9.05 -17.00
N PHE A 158 -14.15 8.58 -17.77
CA PHE A 158 -12.90 9.29 -18.03
C PHE A 158 -12.52 9.16 -19.50
N THR A 159 -11.66 10.06 -19.98
CA THR A 159 -11.23 10.07 -21.39
C THR A 159 -9.76 9.67 -21.48
N VAL A 160 -9.45 8.74 -22.38
CA VAL A 160 -8.08 8.34 -22.71
C VAL A 160 -8.00 8.12 -24.21
N ARG A 161 -6.98 8.70 -24.86
CA ARG A 161 -6.80 8.62 -26.33
C ARG A 161 -8.06 9.00 -27.14
N GLY A 162 -8.79 10.01 -26.67
CA GLY A 162 -10.01 10.51 -27.32
C GLY A 162 -11.26 9.62 -27.15
N GLN A 163 -11.18 8.54 -26.38
CA GLN A 163 -12.32 7.66 -26.10
C GLN A 163 -12.78 7.83 -24.66
N GLN A 164 -14.09 7.95 -24.47
CA GLN A 164 -14.70 7.95 -23.14
C GLN A 164 -14.90 6.51 -22.67
N ILE A 165 -14.45 6.21 -21.46
CA ILE A 165 -14.45 4.87 -20.88
C ILE A 165 -15.12 4.90 -19.52
N LYS A 166 -15.80 3.79 -19.22
CA LYS A 166 -16.31 3.45 -17.90
C LYS A 166 -16.00 1.99 -17.61
N LEU A 167 -15.32 1.72 -16.50
CA LEU A 167 -14.96 0.37 -16.08
C LEU A 167 -15.89 -0.11 -14.97
N ARG A 168 -16.17 -1.41 -15.00
CA ARG A 168 -16.88 -2.15 -13.94
C ARG A 168 -16.14 -3.44 -13.68
N TYR A 169 -15.73 -3.67 -12.44
CA TYR A 169 -14.97 -4.85 -12.08
C TYR A 169 -15.15 -5.18 -10.60
N ARG A 170 -14.65 -6.34 -10.20
CA ARG A 170 -14.74 -6.82 -8.83
C ARG A 170 -13.37 -7.26 -8.36
N THR A 171 -13.03 -6.91 -7.13
CA THR A 171 -11.84 -7.41 -6.45
C THR A 171 -12.30 -8.37 -5.36
N ARG A 172 -12.02 -9.65 -5.52
CA ARG A 172 -12.26 -10.66 -4.48
C ARG A 172 -11.02 -10.78 -3.60
N LEU A 173 -11.18 -10.45 -2.34
CA LEU A 173 -10.19 -10.60 -1.28
C LEU A 173 -10.40 -11.95 -0.62
N VAL A 174 -9.33 -12.73 -0.56
CA VAL A 174 -9.33 -14.04 0.10
C VAL A 174 -8.60 -13.92 1.44
N PRO A 175 -8.97 -14.71 2.46
CA PRO A 175 -8.12 -14.85 3.63
C PRO A 175 -6.71 -15.23 3.16
N PRO A 176 -5.66 -14.56 3.65
CA PRO A 176 -4.31 -15.01 3.37
C PRO A 176 -4.16 -16.44 3.88
N LEU A 177 -3.42 -17.26 3.14
CA LEU A 177 -3.15 -18.63 3.56
C LEU A 177 -2.38 -18.56 4.89
N ASN A 178 -2.93 -19.20 5.93
CA ASN A 178 -2.24 -19.43 7.20
C ASN A 178 -1.13 -20.46 7.02
#